data_AF-A0A955TPZ6-F1
#
_entry.id   AF-A0A955TPZ6-F1
#
_cell.length_a   1.000
_cell.length_b   1.000
_cell.length_c   1.000
_cell.angle_alpha   90.00
_cell.angle_beta   90.00
_cell.angle_gamma   90.00
#
_symmetry.space_group_name_H-M   'P 1'
#
loop_
_entity.id
_entity.type
_entity.pdbx_description
1 polymer ?
#
loop_
_entity_poly.entity_id
_entity_poly.type
_entity_poly.pdbx_seq_one_letter_code
_entity_poly.pdbx_strand_id
1 'polypeptide(L)'
;MNGLNKMMAVWSGCLVLGGFLAGVAWAASAQPNSYGYLVQMPFEVPPQPEYQAPESATPAPEQLSEQDKARLEGLVPLLEGKQELWVMGEFVHYGKHSVPYLIQALSRPGDRLRYNAIETLFMIKDPAAV
;
A
#
# COMPACT_ATOMS: atom_id res chain seq x y z
N MET A 1 -27.06 68.00 29.60
CA MET A 1 -25.65 67.62 29.29
C MET A 1 -25.67 66.10 29.05
N ASN A 2 -26.28 65.62 27.98
CA ASN A 2 -25.99 65.79 26.55
C ASN A 2 -24.71 65.09 26.13
N GLY A 3 -24.91 63.96 25.44
CA GLY A 3 -24.25 63.70 24.17
C GLY A 3 -22.76 63.41 24.22
N LEU A 4 -22.40 62.14 24.36
CA LEU A 4 -21.25 61.64 23.58
C LEU A 4 -21.22 60.12 23.39
N ASN A 5 -21.98 59.33 24.16
CA ASN A 5 -21.81 57.86 24.14
C ASN A 5 -22.85 57.09 23.32
N LYS A 6 -23.67 57.75 22.49
CA LYS A 6 -24.64 57.08 21.61
C LYS A 6 -24.14 56.87 20.16
N MET A 7 -22.92 57.29 19.83
CA MET A 7 -22.43 57.34 18.45
C MET A 7 -21.46 56.21 18.05
N MET A 8 -21.44 55.09 18.79
CA MET A 8 -20.66 53.89 18.40
C MET A 8 -21.48 52.59 18.34
N ALA A 9 -22.80 52.65 18.52
CA ALA A 9 -23.67 51.47 18.42
C ALA A 9 -24.42 51.34 17.07
N VAL A 10 -24.19 52.25 16.11
CA VAL A 10 -24.94 52.30 14.83
C VAL A 10 -24.02 52.14 13.60
N TRP A 11 -22.80 51.63 13.79
CA TRP A 11 -21.86 51.35 12.68
C TRP A 11 -21.36 49.91 12.66
N SER A 12 -22.13 48.97 13.22
CA SER A 12 -21.81 47.53 13.18
C SER A 12 -22.96 46.65 12.63
N GLY A 13 -23.98 47.27 12.03
CA GLY A 13 -25.23 46.57 11.68
C GLY A 13 -25.55 46.44 10.18
N CYS A 14 -24.92 47.18 9.28
CA CYS A 14 -25.41 47.31 7.89
C CYS A 14 -24.40 47.02 6.77
N LEU A 15 -23.20 46.49 7.05
CA LEU A 15 -22.18 46.25 6.02
C LEU A 15 -21.73 44.80 5.88
N VAL A 16 -22.54 43.83 6.34
CA VAL A 16 -22.32 42.40 6.05
C VAL A 16 -23.50 41.75 5.31
N LEU A 17 -24.64 42.43 5.19
CA LEU A 17 -25.85 41.89 4.54
C LEU A 17 -26.04 42.30 3.07
N GLY A 18 -25.20 43.19 2.51
CA GLY A 18 -25.32 43.65 1.12
C GLY A 18 -24.44 42.91 0.10
N GLY A 19 -23.35 42.25 0.54
CA GLY A 19 -22.40 41.59 -0.35
C GLY A 19 -22.76 40.15 -0.71
N PHE A 20 -23.68 39.52 0.03
CA PHE A 20 -23.95 38.09 -0.14
C PHE A 20 -25.01 37.78 -1.20
N LEU A 21 -25.85 38.74 -1.61
CA LEU A 21 -26.90 38.49 -2.62
C LEU A 21 -26.46 38.77 -4.06
N ALA A 22 -25.40 39.57 -4.29
CA ALA A 22 -24.86 39.80 -5.63
C ALA A 22 -23.93 38.68 -6.12
N GLY A 23 -23.31 37.91 -5.20
CA GLY A 23 -22.48 36.76 -5.54
C GLY A 23 -23.28 35.54 -6.02
N VAL A 24 -24.54 35.40 -5.58
CA VAL A 24 -25.39 34.25 -5.93
C VAL A 24 -25.87 34.31 -7.39
N ALA A 25 -26.01 35.52 -7.95
CA ALA A 25 -26.53 35.70 -9.31
C ALA A 25 -25.50 35.37 -10.41
N TRP A 26 -24.20 35.44 -10.13
CA TRP A 26 -23.14 35.05 -11.09
C TRP A 26 -22.73 33.58 -11.01
N ALA A 27 -23.10 32.87 -9.94
CA ALA A 27 -22.89 31.42 -9.86
C ALA A 27 -24.01 30.60 -10.52
N ALA A 28 -25.19 31.22 -10.76
CA ALA A 28 -26.36 30.54 -11.31
C ALA A 28 -26.38 30.42 -12.85
N SER A 29 -25.46 31.08 -13.57
CA SER A 29 -25.39 31.03 -15.04
C SER A 29 -24.33 30.07 -15.59
N ALA A 30 -23.55 29.42 -14.71
CA ALA A 30 -22.59 28.40 -15.10
C ALA A 30 -23.13 27.01 -14.74
N GLN A 31 -24.24 26.61 -15.37
CA GLN A 31 -24.44 25.19 -15.61
C GLN A 31 -23.70 24.88 -16.91
N PRO A 32 -22.48 24.31 -16.87
CA PRO A 32 -21.93 23.72 -18.07
C PRO A 32 -22.94 22.65 -18.49
N ASN A 33 -23.48 22.78 -19.69
CA ASN A 33 -24.23 21.72 -20.34
C ASN A 33 -23.29 20.52 -20.49
N SER A 34 -23.19 19.69 -19.44
CA SER A 34 -22.48 18.43 -19.46
C SER A 34 -23.37 17.42 -20.17
N TYR A 35 -23.39 17.49 -21.49
CA TYR A 35 -23.82 16.38 -22.31
C TYR A 35 -22.83 15.22 -22.06
N GLY A 36 -23.13 14.39 -21.06
CA GLY A 36 -22.41 13.15 -20.83
C GLY A 36 -22.71 12.19 -21.97
N TYR A 37 -21.83 12.11 -22.96
CA TYR A 37 -21.93 11.08 -23.99
C TYR A 37 -21.51 9.75 -23.38
N LEU A 38 -22.44 8.79 -23.27
CA LEU A 38 -22.09 7.39 -23.02
C LEU A 38 -21.54 6.80 -24.32
N VAL A 39 -20.27 7.08 -24.61
CA VAL A 39 -19.57 6.43 -25.73
C VAL A 39 -19.20 5.02 -25.28
N GLN A 40 -19.90 4.00 -25.80
CA GLN A 40 -19.43 2.62 -25.71
C GLN A 40 -18.26 2.44 -26.68
N MET A 41 -17.04 2.41 -26.14
CA MET A 41 -15.87 2.00 -26.91
C MET A 41 -15.89 0.47 -27.05
N PRO A 42 -15.67 -0.09 -28.25
CA PRO A 42 -15.46 -1.52 -28.41
C PRO A 42 -14.29 -1.99 -27.51
N PHE A 43 -14.47 -3.10 -26.80
CA PHE A 43 -13.37 -3.71 -26.05
C PHE A 43 -12.34 -4.27 -27.03
N GLU A 44 -11.15 -3.67 -27.05
CA GLU A 44 -9.97 -4.25 -27.68
C GLU A 44 -9.19 -5.02 -26.63
N VAL A 45 -8.86 -6.27 -26.95
CA VAL A 45 -7.96 -7.07 -26.12
C VAL A 45 -6.60 -6.36 -26.14
N PRO A 46 -6.02 -6.02 -24.97
CA PRO A 46 -4.67 -5.46 -24.93
C PRO A 46 -3.70 -6.39 -25.67
N PRO A 47 -2.71 -5.86 -26.42
CA PRO A 47 -1.68 -6.71 -26.99
C PRO A 47 -1.10 -7.57 -25.86
N GLN A 48 -1.16 -8.89 -26.04
CA GLN A 48 -0.57 -9.82 -25.08
C GLN A 48 0.93 -9.49 -25.01
N PRO A 49 1.48 -9.21 -23.82
CA PRO A 49 2.92 -9.03 -23.71
C PRO A 49 3.63 -10.30 -24.17
N GLU A 50 4.67 -10.13 -24.98
CA GLU A 50 5.58 -11.22 -25.29
C GLU A 50 6.38 -11.54 -24.02
N TYR A 51 6.01 -12.63 -23.35
CA TYR A 51 6.77 -13.14 -22.22
C TYR A 51 8.04 -13.80 -22.74
N GLN A 52 9.18 -13.16 -22.51
CA GLN A 52 10.46 -13.83 -22.63
C GLN A 52 10.49 -14.98 -21.62
N ALA A 53 11.11 -16.11 -21.99
CA ALA A 53 11.35 -17.17 -21.03
C ALA A 53 12.07 -16.56 -19.83
N PRO A 54 11.61 -16.82 -18.59
CA PRO A 54 12.26 -16.26 -17.42
C PRO A 54 13.72 -16.72 -17.39
N GLU A 55 14.63 -15.79 -17.10
CA GLU A 55 16.01 -16.16 -16.81
C GLU A 55 16.03 -17.18 -15.68
N SER A 56 16.97 -18.13 -15.73
CA SER A 56 17.13 -19.10 -14.64
C SER A 56 17.42 -18.34 -13.35
N ALA A 57 16.66 -18.64 -12.29
CA ALA A 57 16.89 -18.03 -10.99
C ALA A 57 18.34 -18.24 -10.54
N THR A 58 18.93 -17.21 -9.94
CA THR A 58 20.25 -17.31 -9.30
C THR A 58 20.21 -18.50 -8.33
N PRO A 59 21.13 -19.47 -8.47
CA PRO A 59 21.15 -20.63 -7.59
C PRO A 59 21.43 -20.18 -6.16
N ALA A 60 20.81 -20.87 -5.20
CA ALA A 60 21.09 -20.66 -3.80
C ALA A 60 22.60 -20.86 -3.53
N PRO A 61 23.20 -20.08 -2.63
CA PRO A 61 24.61 -20.25 -2.28
C PRO A 61 24.83 -21.66 -1.69
N GLU A 62 25.98 -22.28 -1.99
CA GLU A 62 26.31 -23.60 -1.42
C GLU A 62 26.50 -23.56 0.10
N GLN A 63 26.95 -22.41 0.61
CA GLN A 63 27.23 -22.17 2.02
C GLN A 63 26.75 -20.78 2.42
N LEU A 64 26.14 -20.68 3.61
CA LEU A 64 25.77 -19.41 4.20
C LEU A 64 26.98 -18.76 4.88
N SER A 65 27.26 -17.50 4.56
CA SER A 65 28.17 -16.68 5.37
C SER A 65 27.55 -16.37 6.74
N GLU A 66 28.36 -15.98 7.73
CA GLU A 66 27.84 -15.54 9.03
C GLU A 66 26.92 -14.31 8.92
N GLN A 67 27.20 -13.44 7.93
CA GLN A 67 26.35 -12.29 7.64
C GLN A 67 24.98 -12.74 7.09
N ASP A 68 24.95 -13.74 6.21
CA ASP A 68 23.69 -14.28 5.68
C ASP A 68 22.88 -14.98 6.76
N LYS A 69 23.53 -15.68 7.69
CA LYS A 69 22.86 -16.28 8.86
C LYS A 69 22.18 -15.20 9.70
N ALA A 70 22.92 -14.15 10.07
CA ALA A 70 22.38 -13.04 10.84
C ALA A 70 21.23 -12.33 10.09
N ARG A 71 21.34 -12.20 8.76
CA ARG A 71 20.27 -11.68 7.90
C ARG A 71 19.02 -12.57 8.00
N LEU A 72 19.15 -13.88 7.79
CA LEU A 72 18.03 -14.83 7.84
C LEU A 72 17.33 -14.82 9.21
N GLU A 73 18.08 -14.73 10.31
CA GLU A 73 17.51 -14.60 11.66
C GLU A 73 16.71 -13.32 11.83
N GLY A 74 17.23 -12.20 11.31
CA GLY A 74 16.55 -10.90 11.34
C GLY A 74 15.28 -10.83 10.49
N LEU A 75 15.18 -11.69 9.47
CA LEU A 75 14.02 -11.77 8.59
C LEU A 75 12.84 -12.55 9.18
N VAL A 76 13.08 -13.49 10.12
CA VAL A 76 12.02 -14.31 10.73
C VAL A 76 10.83 -13.48 11.26
N PRO A 77 11.00 -12.42 12.06
CA PRO A 77 9.87 -11.62 12.53
C PRO A 77 9.15 -10.84 11.41
N LEU A 78 9.77 -10.65 10.25
CA LEU A 78 9.22 -9.93 9.11
C LEU A 78 8.39 -10.83 8.17
N LEU A 79 8.33 -12.14 8.45
CA LEU A 79 7.34 -13.06 7.86
C LEU A 79 5.90 -12.70 8.25
N GLU A 80 5.70 -11.71 9.10
CA GLU A 80 4.40 -11.13 9.41
C GLU A 80 4.45 -9.61 9.21
N GLY A 81 3.39 -9.06 8.61
CA GLY A 81 3.24 -7.64 8.39
C GLY A 81 3.54 -7.21 6.95
N LYS A 82 3.92 -5.94 6.76
CA LYS A 82 3.92 -5.28 5.44
C LYS A 82 4.91 -5.85 4.43
N GLN A 83 5.94 -6.56 4.89
CA GLN A 83 7.03 -7.06 4.05
C GLN A 83 6.96 -8.58 3.84
N GLU A 84 5.91 -9.24 4.31
CA GLU A 84 5.84 -10.70 4.37
C GLU A 84 6.13 -11.38 3.02
N LEU A 85 5.55 -10.91 1.92
CA LEU A 85 5.74 -11.52 0.60
C LEU A 85 7.17 -11.35 0.07
N TRP A 86 7.79 -10.21 0.34
CA TRP A 86 9.19 -9.97 -0.02
C TRP A 86 10.12 -10.89 0.77
N VAL A 87 9.87 -11.03 2.08
CA VAL A 87 10.64 -11.90 2.98
C VAL A 87 10.49 -13.38 2.61
N MET A 88 9.29 -13.82 2.25
CA MET A 88 9.07 -15.18 1.75
C MET A 88 9.93 -15.45 0.50
N GLY A 89 10.01 -14.49 -0.43
CA GLY A 89 10.88 -14.57 -1.60
C GLY A 89 12.37 -14.67 -1.25
N GLU A 90 12.82 -13.93 -0.24
CA GLU A 90 14.20 -13.99 0.23
C GLU A 90 14.54 -15.37 0.81
N PHE A 91 13.67 -15.95 1.63
CA PHE A 91 13.87 -17.32 2.13
C PHE A 91 13.84 -18.36 1.00
N VAL A 92 12.99 -18.18 -0.02
CA VAL A 92 13.00 -19.06 -1.20
C VAL A 92 14.33 -18.95 -1.96
N HIS A 93 14.91 -17.74 -2.07
CA HIS A 93 16.21 -17.52 -2.71
C HIS A 93 17.35 -18.27 -2.01
N TYR A 94 17.37 -18.29 -0.67
CA TYR A 94 18.36 -19.06 0.11
C TYR A 94 18.02 -20.56 0.18
N GLY A 95 16.81 -20.97 -0.20
CA GLY A 95 16.42 -22.36 -0.42
C GLY A 95 16.59 -23.24 0.82
N LYS A 96 17.27 -24.39 0.68
CA LYS A 96 17.50 -25.37 1.76
C LYS A 96 18.09 -24.76 3.03
N HIS A 97 18.87 -23.70 2.88
CA HIS A 97 19.52 -23.02 4.00
C HIS A 97 18.56 -22.24 4.88
N SER A 98 17.36 -21.92 4.36
CA SER A 98 16.30 -21.22 5.09
C SER A 98 15.46 -22.12 5.98
N VAL A 99 15.44 -23.44 5.71
CA VAL A 99 14.64 -24.43 6.44
C VAL A 99 14.76 -24.31 7.98
N PRO A 100 15.95 -24.27 8.61
CA PRO A 100 16.05 -24.19 10.07
C PRO A 100 15.43 -22.91 10.65
N TYR A 101 15.51 -21.78 9.94
CA TYR A 101 14.93 -20.51 10.37
C TYR A 101 13.40 -20.51 10.25
N LEU A 102 12.87 -21.13 9.19
CA LEU A 102 11.43 -21.30 9.00
C LEU A 102 10.83 -22.28 10.01
N ILE A 103 11.53 -23.37 10.35
CA ILE A 103 11.13 -24.29 11.43
C ILE A 103 11.12 -23.55 12.77
N GLN A 104 12.12 -22.70 13.05
CA GLN A 104 12.13 -21.86 14.24
C GLN A 104 10.90 -20.94 14.28
N ALA A 105 10.51 -20.36 13.14
CA ALA A 105 9.33 -19.50 13.03
C ALA A 105 8.04 -20.23 13.43
N LEU A 106 7.89 -21.52 13.09
CA LEU A 106 6.71 -22.32 13.46
C LEU A 106 6.50 -22.45 14.98
N SER A 107 7.57 -22.31 15.77
CA SER A 107 7.49 -22.34 17.24
C SER A 107 7.12 -20.98 17.85
N ARG A 108 7.02 -19.91 17.06
CA ARG A 108 6.72 -18.55 17.54
C ARG A 108 5.20 -18.29 17.55
N PRO A 109 4.70 -17.46 18.49
CA PRO A 109 3.31 -17.00 18.45
C PRO A 109 3.07 -16.13 17.20
N GLY A 110 1.83 -16.10 16.72
CA GLY A 110 1.43 -15.37 15.50
C GLY A 110 0.99 -16.31 14.38
N ASP A 111 -0.31 -16.30 14.07
CA ASP A 111 -0.88 -17.22 13.07
C ASP A 111 -0.35 -16.90 11.68
N ARG A 112 -0.28 -15.61 11.31
CA ARG A 112 0.21 -15.17 9.99
C ARG A 112 1.67 -15.56 9.77
N LEU A 113 2.51 -15.37 10.79
CA LEU A 113 3.91 -15.80 10.78
C LEU A 113 4.04 -17.31 10.50
N ARG A 114 3.26 -18.14 11.21
CA ARG A 114 3.29 -19.60 11.02
C ARG A 114 2.77 -20.02 9.64
N TYR A 115 1.68 -19.43 9.16
CA TYR A 115 1.17 -19.72 7.81
C TYR A 115 2.19 -19.35 6.73
N ASN A 116 2.79 -18.16 6.81
CA ASN A 116 3.78 -17.72 5.84
C ASN A 116 5.04 -18.59 5.90
N ALA A 117 5.45 -19.05 7.08
CA ALA A 117 6.54 -20.01 7.21
C ALA A 117 6.23 -21.35 6.54
N ILE A 118 5.00 -21.89 6.72
CA ILE A 118 4.54 -23.13 6.06
C ILE A 118 4.52 -22.96 4.54
N GLU A 119 3.92 -21.87 4.03
CA GLU A 119 3.88 -21.58 2.59
C GLU A 119 5.28 -21.47 2.01
N THR A 120 6.20 -20.83 2.73
CA THR A 120 7.60 -20.68 2.29
C THR A 120 8.33 -22.02 2.25
N LEU A 121 8.15 -22.87 3.27
CA LEU A 121 8.69 -24.23 3.27
C LEU A 121 8.18 -25.04 2.07
N PHE A 122 6.88 -24.92 1.76
CA PHE A 122 6.27 -25.56 0.59
C PHE A 122 6.85 -25.04 -0.74
N MET A 123 7.16 -23.74 -0.84
CA MET A 123 7.80 -23.18 -2.04
C MET A 123 9.25 -23.66 -2.21
N ILE A 124 10.00 -23.85 -1.13
CA ILE A 124 11.38 -24.34 -1.15
C ILE A 124 11.44 -25.80 -1.63
N LYS A 125 10.44 -26.62 -1.29
CA LYS A 125 10.34 -28.05 -1.70
C LYS A 125 11.54 -28.92 -1.29
N ASP A 126 12.23 -28.54 -0.21
CA ASP A 126 13.32 -29.36 0.33
C ASP A 126 12.74 -30.53 1.13
N PRO A 127 13.21 -31.78 0.95
CA PRO A 127 12.72 -32.93 1.72
C PRO A 127 12.86 -32.80 3.24
N ALA A 128 13.79 -31.98 3.75
CA ALA A 128 13.93 -31.73 5.18
C ALA A 128 12.79 -30.86 5.75
N ALA A 129 11.92 -30.32 4.89
CA ALA A 129 10.77 -29.51 5.27
C ALA A 129 9.45 -30.30 5.41
N VAL A 130 9.46 -31.63 5.21
CA VAL A 130 8.28 -32.52 5.21
C VAL A 130 8.43 -33.71 6.13
#